data_AF-A0A497QGL2-F1
#
_entry.id   AF-A0A497QGL2-F1
#
_cell.length_a   1.000
_cell.length_b   1.000
_cell.length_c   1.000
_cell.angle_alpha   90.00
_cell.angle_beta   90.00
_cell.angle_gamma   90.00
#
_symmetry.space_group_name_H-M   'P 1'
#
loop_
_entity.id
_entity.type
_entity.pdbx_description
1 polymer ?
#
loop_
_entity_poly.entity_id
_entity_poly.type
_entity_poly.pdbx_seq_one_letter_code
_entity_poly.pdbx_strand_id
1 'polypeptide(L)'
;MSFAIIPVKNLSAAKHRLAPLLEENERRMLCLTMFEDVIDALIHSKNLDYIIVVTKDVEILKKAKNFGIKALHDSGKGLNESLMIATKYCMKIGARNVTV
;
A
#
# COMPACT_ATOMS: atom_id res chain seq x y z
N MET A 1 -10.15 -9.04 14.66
CA MET A 1 -8.97 -8.96 13.82
C MET A 1 -8.83 -7.51 13.33
N SER A 2 -7.67 -6.91 13.54
CA SER A 2 -7.31 -5.55 13.16
C SER A 2 -6.42 -5.60 11.92
N PHE A 3 -6.80 -4.85 10.90
CA PHE A 3 -6.13 -4.82 9.60
C PHE A 3 -5.56 -3.44 9.33
N ALA A 4 -4.40 -3.38 8.70
CA ALA A 4 -3.88 -2.15 8.10
C ALA A 4 -3.96 -2.24 6.57
N ILE A 5 -4.45 -1.19 5.91
CA ILE A 5 -4.49 -1.05 4.46
C ILE A 5 -3.45 -0.01 4.04
N ILE A 6 -2.55 -0.38 3.14
CA ILE A 6 -1.60 0.55 2.54
C ILE A 6 -1.99 0.80 1.08
N PRO A 7 -2.59 1.95 0.77
CA PRO A 7 -2.82 2.35 -0.61
C PRO A 7 -1.53 2.89 -1.22
N VAL A 8 -1.08 2.26 -2.31
CA VAL A 8 0.11 2.73 -3.05
C VAL A 8 -0.30 3.07 -4.47
N LYS A 9 -0.09 4.32 -4.87
CA LYS A 9 -0.31 4.76 -6.25
C LYS A 9 0.75 4.18 -7.19
N ASN A 10 0.51 4.26 -8.50
CA ASN A 10 1.52 3.95 -9.49
C ASN A 10 2.78 4.80 -9.25
N LEU A 11 3.95 4.16 -9.29
CA LEU A 11 5.23 4.79 -8.97
C LEU A 11 5.58 5.94 -9.92
N SER A 12 5.17 5.88 -11.19
CA SER A 12 5.42 6.96 -12.17
C SER A 12 4.67 8.25 -11.81
N ALA A 13 3.50 8.13 -11.19
CA ALA A 13 2.67 9.26 -10.74
C ALA A 13 2.98 9.67 -9.29
N ALA A 14 3.94 9.03 -8.64
CA ALA A 14 4.19 9.21 -7.22
C ALA A 14 4.94 10.50 -6.92
N LYS A 15 4.66 11.06 -5.73
CA LYS A 15 5.34 12.24 -5.16
C LYS A 15 5.45 13.43 -6.12
N HIS A 16 4.48 13.64 -7.00
CA HIS A 16 4.53 14.68 -8.05
C HIS A 16 4.80 16.10 -7.51
N ARG A 17 4.42 16.39 -6.26
CA ARG A 17 4.75 17.69 -5.61
C ARG A 17 6.26 17.90 -5.42
N LEU A 18 7.06 16.84 -5.46
CA LEU A 18 8.52 16.86 -5.41
C LEU A 18 9.16 16.90 -6.80
N ALA A 19 8.38 16.93 -7.88
CA ALA A 19 8.92 17.01 -9.23
C ALA A 19 9.85 18.21 -9.51
N PRO A 20 9.68 19.38 -8.85
CA PRO A 20 10.65 20.47 -8.97
C PRO A 20 12.03 20.18 -8.35
N LEU A 21 12.15 19.14 -7.52
CA LEU A 21 13.36 18.84 -6.74
C LEU A 21 13.97 17.47 -7.07
N LEU A 22 13.17 16.53 -7.58
CA LEU A 22 13.54 15.14 -7.80
C LEU A 22 13.11 14.67 -9.18
N GLU A 23 14.01 13.98 -9.87
CA GLU A 23 13.71 13.28 -11.12
C GLU A 23 12.71 12.13 -10.89
N GLU A 24 12.09 11.64 -11.97
CA GLU A 24 11.12 10.54 -11.87
C GLU A 24 11.70 9.30 -11.18
N ASN A 25 12.93 8.92 -11.51
CA ASN A 25 13.62 7.78 -10.91
C ASN A 25 13.87 7.98 -9.41
N GLU A 26 14.22 9.19 -8.99
CA GLU A 26 14.43 9.52 -7.57
C GLU A 26 13.10 9.50 -6.80
N ARG A 27 12.01 10.04 -7.39
CA ARG A 27 10.67 9.96 -6.80
C ARG A 27 10.18 8.52 -6.66
N ARG A 28 10.45 7.69 -7.68
CA ARG A 28 10.15 6.25 -7.67
C ARG A 28 10.93 5.54 -6.56
N MET A 29 12.24 5.77 -6.47
CA MET A 29 13.08 5.19 -5.42
C MET A 29 12.61 5.61 -4.04
N LEU A 30 12.37 6.91 -3.83
CA LEU A 30 11.84 7.43 -2.58
C LEU A 30 10.53 6.75 -2.19
N CYS A 31 9.62 6.53 -3.15
CA CYS A 31 8.37 5.85 -2.87
C CYS A 31 8.54 4.39 -2.48
N LEU A 32 9.47 3.67 -3.11
CA LEU A 32 9.80 2.29 -2.78
C LEU A 32 10.43 2.19 -1.38
N THR A 33 11.41 3.05 -1.08
CA THR A 33 12.04 3.11 0.25
C THR A 33 11.01 3.39 1.33
N MET A 34 10.17 4.41 1.15
CA MET A 34 9.10 4.71 2.10
C MET A 34 8.10 3.55 2.27
N PHE A 35 7.79 2.83 1.18
CA PHE A 35 6.91 1.67 1.25
C PHE A 35 7.53 0.57 2.11
N GLU A 36 8.83 0.29 1.94
CA GLU A 36 9.56 -0.69 2.74
C GLU A 36 9.63 -0.29 4.21
N ASP A 37 9.94 0.97 4.51
CA ASP A 37 9.98 1.49 5.88
C ASP A 37 8.62 1.36 6.57
N VAL A 38 7.52 1.65 5.86
CA VAL A 38 6.16 1.47 6.38
C VAL A 38 5.85 0.00 6.63
N ILE A 39 6.19 -0.89 5.69
CA ILE A 39 6.00 -2.33 5.87
C ILE A 39 6.74 -2.82 7.11
N ASP A 40 8.01 -2.46 7.24
CA ASP A 40 8.84 -2.88 8.37
C ASP A 40 8.26 -2.39 9.69
N ALA A 41 7.84 -1.12 9.77
CA ALA A 41 7.19 -0.56 10.95
C ALA A 41 5.87 -1.28 11.32
N LEU A 42 5.05 -1.65 10.32
CA LEU A 42 3.79 -2.34 10.58
C LEU A 42 3.99 -3.80 10.98
N ILE A 43 4.96 -4.51 10.41
CA ILE A 43 5.29 -5.90 10.80
C ILE A 43 5.70 -5.96 12.27
N HIS A 44 6.42 -4.96 12.75
CA HIS A 44 6.85 -4.88 14.15
C HIS A 44 5.78 -4.29 15.10
N SER A 45 4.60 -3.92 14.59
CA SER A 45 3.49 -3.43 15.40
C SER A 45 2.70 -4.57 16.06
N LYS A 46 2.53 -4.52 17.38
CA LYS A 46 1.87 -5.60 18.15
C LYS A 46 0.36 -5.69 17.97
N ASN A 47 -0.28 -4.71 17.32
CA ASN A 47 -1.74 -4.55 17.31
C ASN A 47 -2.40 -4.87 15.96
N LEU A 48 -1.64 -5.40 15.00
CA LEU A 48 -2.13 -5.74 13.66
C LEU A 48 -2.07 -7.24 13.43
N ASP A 49 -3.19 -7.80 12.98
CA ASP A 49 -3.26 -9.21 12.58
C ASP A 49 -2.84 -9.38 11.12
N TYR A 50 -3.14 -8.39 10.26
CA TYR A 50 -2.87 -8.45 8.84
C TYR A 50 -2.56 -7.07 8.24
N ILE A 51 -1.67 -7.09 7.24
CA ILE A 51 -1.35 -5.94 6.40
C ILE A 51 -1.85 -6.25 4.99
N ILE A 52 -2.57 -5.32 4.37
CA ILE A 52 -3.10 -5.41 3.02
C ILE A 52 -2.55 -4.25 2.19
N VAL A 53 -1.86 -4.55 1.09
CA VAL A 53 -1.43 -3.53 0.13
C VAL A 53 -2.44 -3.47 -1.01
N VAL A 54 -2.89 -2.28 -1.40
CA VAL A 54 -3.77 -2.08 -2.56
C VAL A 54 -3.10 -1.14 -3.56
N THR A 55 -2.87 -1.63 -4.78
CA THR A 55 -2.13 -0.88 -5.80
C THR A 55 -2.36 -1.41 -7.22
N LYS A 56 -2.16 -0.54 -8.21
CA LYS A 56 -2.06 -0.88 -9.64
C LYS A 56 -0.63 -1.19 -10.07
N ASP A 57 0.35 -0.87 -9.22
CA ASP A 57 1.75 -0.95 -9.58
C ASP A 57 2.29 -2.38 -9.44
N VAL A 58 2.73 -2.94 -10.57
CA VAL A 58 3.20 -4.33 -10.63
C VAL A 58 4.44 -4.55 -9.76
N GLU A 59 5.30 -3.56 -9.59
CA GLU A 59 6.47 -3.69 -8.73
C GLU A 59 6.09 -3.70 -7.26
N ILE A 60 5.17 -2.82 -6.84
CA ILE A 60 4.65 -2.83 -5.47
C ILE A 60 3.92 -4.14 -5.17
N LEU A 61 3.12 -4.67 -6.10
CA LEU A 61 2.50 -5.99 -5.96
C LEU A 61 3.54 -7.09 -5.72
N LYS A 62 4.62 -7.10 -6.51
CA LYS A 62 5.72 -8.05 -6.35
C LYS A 62 6.44 -7.87 -5.02
N LYS A 63 6.75 -6.63 -4.64
CA LYS A 63 7.50 -6.32 -3.41
C LYS A 63 6.69 -6.69 -2.16
N ALA A 64 5.41 -6.36 -2.12
CA ALA A 64 4.50 -6.79 -1.05
C ALA A 64 4.48 -8.33 -0.92
N LYS A 65 4.39 -9.06 -2.04
CA LYS A 65 4.44 -10.52 -2.04
C LYS A 65 5.75 -11.08 -1.48
N ASN A 66 6.89 -10.44 -1.77
CA ASN A 66 8.20 -10.84 -1.22
C ASN A 66 8.28 -10.67 0.30
N PHE A 67 7.56 -9.69 0.86
CA PHE A 67 7.41 -9.54 2.32
C PHE A 67 6.38 -10.50 2.94
N GLY A 68 5.78 -11.40 2.15
CA GLY A 68 4.70 -12.28 2.62
C GLY A 68 3.37 -11.55 2.85
N ILE A 69 3.25 -10.31 2.37
CA ILE A 69 2.10 -9.44 2.61
C ILE A 69 1.07 -9.62 1.51
N LYS A 70 -0.21 -9.61 1.90
CA LYS A 70 -1.30 -9.74 0.94
C LYS A 70 -1.39 -8.46 0.10
N ALA A 71 -1.26 -8.62 -1.21
CA ALA A 71 -1.45 -7.56 -2.18
C ALA A 71 -2.75 -7.74 -2.97
N LEU A 72 -3.51 -6.66 -3.12
CA LEU A 72 -4.71 -6.56 -3.93
C LEU A 72 -4.44 -5.67 -5.14
N HIS A 73 -4.79 -6.16 -6.32
CA HIS A 73 -4.80 -5.32 -7.51
C HIS A 73 -5.91 -4.27 -7.38
N ASP A 74 -5.52 -3.00 -7.48
CA ASP A 74 -6.44 -1.88 -7.39
C ASP A 74 -7.16 -1.65 -8.74
N SER A 75 -8.47 -1.79 -8.77
CA SER A 75 -9.29 -1.46 -9.95
C SER A 75 -10.04 -0.13 -9.81
N GLY A 76 -9.88 0.58 -8.69
CA GLY A 76 -10.55 1.85 -8.41
C GLY A 76 -10.02 3.00 -9.27
N LYS A 77 -10.85 4.03 -9.49
CA LYS A 77 -10.48 5.23 -10.26
C LYS A 77 -9.77 6.30 -9.43
N GLY A 78 -9.73 6.14 -8.11
CA GLY A 78 -9.06 7.04 -7.18
C GLY A 78 -8.98 6.45 -5.77
N LEU A 79 -8.32 7.17 -4.87
CA LEU A 79 -7.98 6.68 -3.52
C LEU A 79 -9.20 6.11 -2.77
N ASN A 80 -10.32 6.83 -2.76
CA ASN A 80 -11.51 6.39 -2.03
C ASN A 80 -12.07 5.07 -2.55
N GLU A 81 -12.06 4.86 -3.87
CA GLU A 81 -12.52 3.60 -4.47
C GLU A 81 -11.54 2.47 -4.16
N SER A 82 -10.24 2.71 -4.24
CA SER A 82 -9.18 1.75 -3.88
C SER A 82 -9.34 1.30 -2.42
N LEU A 83 -9.58 2.25 -1.51
CA LEU A 83 -9.81 1.97 -0.09
C LEU A 83 -11.12 1.22 0.14
N MET A 84 -12.18 1.55 -0.59
CA MET A 84 -13.44 0.81 -0.50
C MET A 84 -13.29 -0.65 -0.95
N ILE A 85 -12.56 -0.89 -2.05
CA ILE A 85 -12.26 -2.25 -2.53
C ILE A 85 -11.48 -3.03 -1.46
N ALA A 86 -10.40 -2.44 -0.93
CA ALA A 86 -9.57 -3.08 0.09
C ALA A 86 -10.32 -3.32 1.40
N THR A 87 -11.13 -2.34 1.84
CA THR A 87 -11.96 -2.46 3.04
C THR A 87 -12.99 -3.59 2.90
N LYS A 88 -13.69 -3.67 1.75
CA LYS A 88 -14.63 -4.77 1.47
C LYS A 88 -13.93 -6.13 1.50
N TYR A 89 -12.71 -6.22 0.96
CA TYR A 89 -11.91 -7.44 1.05
C TYR A 89 -11.59 -7.80 2.51
N CYS A 90 -11.12 -6.83 3.32
CA CYS A 90 -10.83 -7.02 4.74
C CYS A 90 -12.06 -7.51 5.52
N MET A 91 -13.22 -6.90 5.29
CA MET A 91 -14.47 -7.33 5.94
C MET A 91 -14.84 -8.76 5.59
N LYS A 92 -14.69 -9.16 4.32
CA LYS A 92 -14.98 -10.53 3.86
C LYS A 92 -14.13 -11.59 4.55
N ILE A 93 -12.92 -11.23 4.98
CA ILE A 93 -11.99 -12.13 5.69
C ILE A 93 -12.01 -11.96 7.21
N GLY A 94 -12.98 -11.22 7.76
CA GLY A 94 -13.23 -11.15 9.21
C GLY A 94 -12.63 -9.95 9.93
N ALA A 95 -12.25 -8.88 9.23
CA ALA A 95 -11.80 -7.64 9.86
C ALA A 95 -12.90 -7.04 10.77
N ARG A 96 -12.51 -6.69 11.99
CA ARG A 96 -13.34 -5.92 12.95
C ARG A 96 -12.93 -4.45 12.98
N ASN A 97 -11.63 -4.19 12.81
CA ASN A 97 -11.07 -2.86 12.70
C ASN A 97 -10.22 -2.79 11.44
N VAL A 98 -10.30 -1.67 10.74
CA VAL A 98 -9.49 -1.37 9.57
C VAL A 98 -8.87 0.01 9.77
N THR A 99 -7.56 0.08 9.66
CA THR A 99 -6.79 1.33 9.66
C THR A 99 -6.17 1.52 8.28
N VAL A 100 -6.12 2.77 7.82
CA VAL A 100 -5.55 3.17 6.53
C VAL A 100 -4.39 4.11 6.77
#